data_AF-A0A965DMH4-F1
#
_entry.id   AF-A0A965DMH4-F1
#
_cell.length_a   1.000
_cell.length_b   1.000
_cell.length_c   1.000
_cell.angle_alpha   90.00
_cell.angle_beta   90.00
_cell.angle_gamma   90.00
#
_symmetry.space_group_name_H-M   'P 1'
#
loop_
_entity.id
_entity.type
_entity.pdbx_description
1 polymer ?
#
loop_
_entity_poly.entity_id
_entity_poly.type
_entity_poly.pdbx_seq_one_letter_code
_entity_poly.pdbx_strand_id
1 'polypeptide(L)'
;MHYIQFWVRDWTSDNALRMVSLEARGLWIDMICMMVRSPEYGFLLSDSGHPLTEEMLSKAVGMGEGRESVEKIKSLLGELEISGVFSRDEKMRIFSRRLIRESKARKSHRDSQKRYIEKRKTLKNDEDVMVISQEPLANNHKSSSQESLRGRVPSL
;
A
#
# COMPACT_ATOMS: atom_id res chain seq x y z
N MET A 1 -6.30 -7.39 3.22
CA MET A 1 -6.50 -7.12 4.66
C MET A 1 -6.19 -5.65 4.90
N HIS A 2 -7.05 -4.93 5.63
CA HIS A 2 -6.82 -3.53 5.99
C HIS A 2 -6.19 -3.45 7.39
N TYR A 3 -5.27 -2.50 7.60
CA TYR A 3 -4.52 -2.33 8.84
C TYR A 3 -4.27 -0.84 9.10
N ILE A 4 -4.21 -0.47 10.38
CA ILE A 4 -3.93 0.88 10.87
C ILE A 4 -2.81 0.78 11.89
N GLN A 5 -1.73 1.54 11.70
CA GLN A 5 -0.60 1.51 12.63
C GLN A 5 -0.90 2.38 13.85
N PHE A 6 -1.34 1.78 14.96
CA PHE A 6 -1.74 2.54 16.14
C PHE A 6 -0.52 2.92 17.01
N TRP A 7 -0.04 4.16 16.83
CA TRP A 7 0.96 4.76 17.71
C TRP A 7 0.29 5.43 18.91
N VAL A 8 0.51 4.90 20.12
CA VAL A 8 -0.03 5.48 21.36
C VAL A 8 0.39 6.95 21.52
N ARG A 9 1.64 7.30 21.17
CA ARG A 9 2.15 8.67 21.23
C ARG A 9 1.37 9.63 20.33
N ASP A 10 1.04 9.22 19.10
CA ASP A 10 0.28 10.06 18.18
C ASP A 10 -1.14 10.30 18.73
N TRP A 11 -1.74 9.29 19.37
CA TRP A 11 -3.05 9.42 20.00
C TRP A 11 -3.05 10.27 21.29
N THR A 12 -1.99 10.21 22.10
CA THR A 12 -1.92 10.96 23.37
C THR A 12 -1.38 12.38 23.24
N SER A 13 -0.64 12.69 22.16
CA SER A 13 -0.04 14.02 21.92
C SER A 13 -0.70 14.87 20.83
N ASP A 14 -1.76 14.37 20.17
CA ASP A 14 -2.59 15.19 19.28
C ASP A 14 -3.47 16.17 20.11
N ASN A 15 -2.98 17.40 20.27
CA ASN A 15 -3.66 18.44 21.05
C ASN A 15 -5.08 18.73 20.53
N ALA A 16 -5.31 18.73 19.21
CA ALA A 16 -6.64 18.96 18.64
C ALA A 16 -7.62 17.88 19.13
N LEU A 17 -7.18 16.62 19.07
CA LEU A 17 -7.98 15.48 19.52
C LEU A 17 -8.10 15.39 21.05
N ARG A 18 -7.18 16.00 21.81
CA ARG A 18 -7.27 16.12 23.28
C ARG A 18 -8.27 17.20 23.74
N MET A 19 -8.55 18.20 22.90
CA MET A 19 -9.46 19.31 23.23
C MET A 19 -10.95 19.01 22.96
N VAL A 20 -11.29 17.98 22.18
CA VAL A 20 -12.68 17.59 21.90
C VAL A 20 -13.23 16.59 22.94
N SER A 21 -14.55 16.44 23.01
CA SER A 21 -15.29 15.50 23.86
C SER A 21 -14.83 14.04 23.70
N LEU A 22 -15.19 13.19 24.66
CA LEU A 22 -14.95 11.74 24.57
C LEU A 22 -15.76 11.10 23.44
N GLU A 23 -16.93 11.65 23.15
CA GLU A 23 -17.86 11.19 22.10
C GLU A 23 -17.30 11.51 20.71
N ALA A 24 -16.80 12.74 20.49
CA ALA A 24 -16.10 13.13 19.27
C ALA A 24 -14.82 12.31 19.05
N ARG A 25 -14.07 12.02 20.12
CA ARG A 25 -12.91 11.11 20.09
C ARG A 25 -13.29 9.68 19.67
N GLY A 26 -14.44 9.18 20.12
CA GLY A 26 -14.99 7.89 19.68
C GLY A 26 -15.36 7.90 18.19
N LEU A 27 -16.20 8.86 17.79
CA LEU A 27 -16.62 9.07 16.41
C LEU A 27 -15.42 9.16 15.44
N TRP A 28 -14.33 9.81 15.86
CA TRP A 28 -13.11 9.90 15.04
C TRP A 28 -12.41 8.55 14.81
N ILE A 29 -12.43 7.62 15.78
CA ILE A 29 -11.92 6.25 15.57
C ILE A 29 -12.75 5.53 14.50
N ASP A 30 -14.07 5.60 14.59
CA ASP A 30 -14.96 4.92 13.63
C ASP A 30 -14.83 5.53 12.22
N MET A 31 -14.78 6.86 12.12
CA MET A 31 -14.48 7.56 10.87
C MET A 31 -13.14 7.11 10.27
N ILE A 32 -12.08 6.98 11.08
CA ILE A 32 -10.76 6.47 10.65
C ILE A 32 -10.84 5.02 10.15
N CYS A 33 -11.59 4.15 10.84
CA CYS A 33 -11.83 2.76 10.42
C CYS A 33 -12.59 2.68 9.08
N MET A 34 -13.55 3.58 8.85
CA MET A 34 -14.25 3.71 7.56
C MET A 34 -13.32 4.24 6.45
N MET A 35 -12.61 5.35 6.69
CA MET A 35 -11.64 5.96 5.75
C MET A 35 -10.55 4.99 5.28
N VAL A 36 -10.19 4.01 6.10
CA VAL A 36 -9.17 2.98 5.80
C VAL A 36 -9.68 1.87 4.89
N ARG A 37 -11.01 1.69 4.80
CA ARG A 37 -11.71 0.77 3.90
C ARG A 37 -12.31 1.46 2.67
N SER A 38 -12.47 2.78 2.71
CA SER A 38 -13.02 3.64 1.66
C SER A 38 -12.39 3.39 0.28
N PRO A 39 -13.17 3.50 -0.82
CA PRO A 39 -12.64 3.41 -2.18
C PRO A 39 -11.56 4.46 -2.49
N GLU A 40 -11.57 5.61 -1.79
CA GLU A 40 -10.46 6.57 -1.80
C GLU A 40 -9.81 6.64 -0.41
N TYR A 41 -8.76 5.83 -0.20
CA TYR A 41 -8.12 5.65 1.11
C TYR A 41 -7.77 6.98 1.79
N GLY A 42 -8.37 7.21 2.96
CA GLY A 42 -8.20 8.42 3.76
C GLY A 42 -9.35 9.42 3.66
N PHE A 43 -10.30 9.25 2.75
CA PHE A 43 -11.53 10.05 2.64
C PHE A 43 -12.74 9.29 3.20
N LEU A 44 -13.66 10.00 3.86
CA LEU A 44 -14.90 9.43 4.41
C LEU A 44 -15.97 9.36 3.32
N LEU A 45 -15.96 8.26 2.58
CA LEU A 45 -16.89 7.98 1.48
C LEU A 45 -17.73 6.73 1.77
N SER A 46 -18.87 6.62 1.11
CA SER A 46 -19.58 5.36 0.92
C SER A 46 -18.78 4.39 0.05
N ASP A 47 -19.14 3.11 0.05
CA ASP A 47 -18.61 2.12 -0.91
C ASP A 47 -18.88 2.52 -2.38
N SER A 48 -19.91 3.35 -2.62
CA SER A 48 -20.21 3.95 -3.93
C SER A 48 -19.41 5.23 -4.25
N GLY A 49 -18.40 5.59 -3.43
CA GLY A 49 -17.50 6.73 -3.66
C GLY A 49 -18.10 8.11 -3.40
N HIS A 50 -19.34 8.19 -2.88
CA HIS A 50 -20.00 9.44 -2.54
C HIS A 50 -19.60 9.90 -1.13
N PRO A 51 -19.61 11.21 -0.82
CA PRO A 51 -19.36 11.68 0.56
C PRO A 51 -20.39 11.09 1.52
N LEU A 52 -19.94 10.58 2.68
CA LEU A 52 -20.83 10.00 3.67
C LEU A 52 -21.63 11.12 4.37
N THR A 53 -22.97 11.09 4.27
CA THR A 53 -23.83 12.07 4.96
C THR A 53 -23.90 11.79 6.46
N GLU A 54 -24.34 12.76 7.26
CA GLU A 54 -24.47 12.61 8.70
C GLU A 54 -25.53 11.57 9.11
N GLU A 55 -26.57 11.40 8.29
CA GLU A 55 -27.59 10.36 8.45
C GLU A 55 -27.00 8.96 8.20
N MET A 56 -26.18 8.82 7.15
CA MET A 56 -25.45 7.58 6.87
C MET A 56 -24.40 7.28 7.96
N LEU A 57 -23.69 8.30 8.45
CA LEU A 57 -22.70 8.18 9.51
C LEU A 57 -23.36 7.79 10.84
N SER A 58 -24.48 8.43 11.21
CA SER A 58 -25.28 8.10 12.40
C SER A 58 -25.69 6.63 12.42
N LYS A 59 -26.16 6.11 11.27
CA LYS A 59 -26.45 4.68 11.10
C LYS A 59 -25.19 3.81 11.21
N ALA A 60 -24.09 4.22 10.56
CA ALA A 60 -22.85 3.45 10.50
C ALA A 60 -22.11 3.33 11.84
N VAL A 61 -22.28 4.29 12.77
CA VAL A 61 -21.76 4.23 14.15
C VAL A 61 -22.77 3.70 15.17
N GLY A 62 -23.93 3.22 14.72
CA GLY A 62 -24.95 2.59 15.59
C GLY A 62 -25.82 3.57 16.40
N MET A 63 -25.76 4.87 16.13
CA MET A 63 -26.62 5.88 16.78
C MET A 63 -28.05 5.94 16.21
N GLY A 64 -28.32 5.23 15.10
CA GLY A 64 -29.65 5.09 14.51
C GLY A 64 -30.04 6.21 13.54
N GLU A 65 -31.31 6.22 13.15
CA GLU A 65 -31.85 7.06 12.06
C GLU A 65 -32.75 8.22 12.58
N GLY A 66 -32.71 8.49 13.89
CA GLY A 66 -33.49 9.56 14.52
C GLY A 66 -32.90 10.95 14.28
N ARG A 67 -33.76 11.98 14.25
CA ARG A 67 -33.34 13.39 14.13
C ARG A 67 -32.29 13.78 15.17
N GLU A 68 -32.52 13.39 16.43
CA GLU A 68 -31.60 13.63 17.55
C GLU A 68 -30.21 13.05 17.30
N SER A 69 -30.14 11.81 16.81
CA SER A 69 -28.88 11.15 16.45
C SER A 69 -28.10 11.91 15.37
N VAL A 70 -28.82 12.42 14.36
CA VAL A 70 -28.26 13.21 13.26
C VAL A 70 -27.79 14.60 13.73
N GLU A 71 -28.56 15.26 14.60
CA GLU A 71 -28.18 16.54 15.21
C GLU A 71 -26.97 16.38 16.15
N LYS A 72 -26.88 15.27 16.89
CA LYS A 72 -25.71 14.91 17.69
C LYS A 72 -24.48 14.64 16.81
N ILE A 73 -24.61 13.92 15.70
CA ILE A 73 -23.50 13.71 14.75
C ILE A 73 -23.04 15.05 14.14
N LYS A 74 -23.95 15.94 13.76
CA LYS A 74 -23.62 17.28 13.24
C LYS A 74 -22.87 18.11 14.29
N SER A 75 -23.26 18.02 15.56
CA SER A 75 -22.53 18.65 16.69
C SER A 75 -21.11 18.08 16.88
N LEU A 76 -20.96 16.75 16.92
CA LEU A 76 -19.65 16.10 17.09
C LEU A 76 -18.71 16.32 15.90
N LEU A 77 -19.23 16.35 14.66
CA LEU A 77 -18.45 16.73 13.47
C LEU A 77 -18.00 18.20 13.54
N GLY A 78 -18.87 19.10 13.98
CA GLY A 78 -18.53 20.51 14.20
C GLY A 78 -17.41 20.68 15.25
N GLU A 79 -17.47 19.92 16.34
CA GLU A 79 -16.41 19.91 17.37
C GLU A 79 -15.05 19.44 16.82
N LEU A 80 -15.05 18.34 16.04
CA LEU A 80 -13.86 17.82 15.36
C LEU A 80 -13.32 18.79 14.30
N GLU A 81 -14.19 19.53 13.61
CA GLU A 81 -13.82 20.50 12.58
C GLU A 81 -13.26 21.80 13.17
N ILE A 82 -13.87 22.33 14.24
CA ILE A 82 -13.40 23.52 14.97
C ILE A 82 -12.04 23.26 15.62
N SER A 83 -11.84 22.09 16.22
CA SER A 83 -10.53 21.68 16.75
C SER A 83 -9.52 21.33 15.63
N GLY A 84 -9.99 21.19 14.38
CA GLY A 84 -9.15 20.94 13.21
C GLY A 84 -8.65 19.51 13.08
N VAL A 85 -9.30 18.52 13.71
CA VAL A 85 -8.86 17.10 13.71
C VAL A 85 -8.81 16.52 12.29
N PHE A 86 -9.82 16.81 11.47
CA PHE A 86 -9.85 16.46 10.04
C PHE A 86 -9.69 17.70 9.14
N SER A 87 -9.67 17.48 7.83
CA SER A 87 -9.80 18.55 6.82
C SER A 87 -10.85 18.17 5.78
N ARG A 88 -11.38 19.15 5.07
CA ARG A 88 -12.20 18.95 3.86
C ARG A 88 -11.39 19.31 2.61
N ASP A 89 -11.70 18.68 1.48
CA ASP A 89 -11.21 19.07 0.16
C ASP A 89 -12.15 20.10 -0.51
N GLU A 90 -11.80 20.52 -1.73
CA GLU A 90 -12.60 21.44 -2.57
C GLU A 90 -14.02 20.93 -2.88
N LYS A 91 -14.28 19.63 -2.66
CA LYS A 91 -15.59 18.97 -2.81
C LYS A 91 -16.29 18.76 -1.46
N MET A 92 -15.85 19.47 -0.41
CA MET A 92 -16.32 19.39 0.98
C MET A 92 -16.15 18.02 1.65
N ARG A 93 -15.36 17.11 1.07
CA ARG A 93 -15.22 15.71 1.52
C ARG A 93 -14.26 15.62 2.68
N ILE A 94 -14.70 15.05 3.80
CA ILE A 94 -13.88 14.88 5.00
C ILE A 94 -12.75 13.87 4.74
N PHE A 95 -11.52 14.24 5.08
CA PHE A 95 -10.35 13.36 4.97
C PHE A 95 -9.38 13.47 6.16
N SER A 96 -8.69 12.36 6.44
CA SER A 96 -7.62 12.32 7.43
C SER A 96 -6.27 12.68 6.79
N ARG A 97 -5.75 13.87 7.13
CA ARG A 97 -4.39 14.31 6.77
C ARG A 97 -3.30 13.30 7.16
N ARG A 98 -3.55 12.44 8.16
CA ARG A 98 -2.65 11.35 8.55
C ARG A 98 -2.69 10.21 7.54
N LEU A 99 -3.87 9.66 7.25
CA LEU A 99 -4.03 8.55 6.30
C LEU A 99 -3.54 8.91 4.89
N ILE A 100 -3.75 10.16 4.44
CA ILE A 100 -3.21 10.64 3.15
C ILE A 100 -1.68 10.66 3.13
N ARG A 101 -1.02 11.06 4.23
CA ARG A 101 0.46 10.99 4.36
C ARG A 101 0.95 9.54 4.34
N GLU A 102 0.30 8.65 5.09
CA GLU A 102 0.63 7.21 5.12
C GLU A 102 0.40 6.52 3.77
N SER A 103 -0.60 6.93 3.01
CA SER A 103 -0.83 6.46 1.63
C SER A 103 0.30 6.89 0.68
N LYS A 104 0.68 8.19 0.71
CA LYS A 104 1.80 8.73 -0.07
C LYS A 104 3.13 8.07 0.30
N ALA A 105 3.40 7.87 1.59
CA ALA A 105 4.60 7.18 2.07
C ALA A 105 4.66 5.72 1.60
N ARG A 106 3.58 4.94 1.76
CA ARG A 106 3.51 3.56 1.27
C ARG A 106 3.69 3.45 -0.24
N LYS A 107 3.14 4.40 -1.03
CA LYS A 107 3.39 4.46 -2.47
C LYS A 107 4.87 4.70 -2.77
N SER A 108 5.46 5.77 -2.21
CA SER A 108 6.87 6.12 -2.43
C SER A 108 7.84 4.98 -2.05
N HIS A 109 7.56 4.27 -0.95
CA HIS A 109 8.34 3.11 -0.54
C HIS A 109 8.26 1.96 -1.55
N ARG A 110 7.06 1.56 -2.01
CA ARG A 110 6.89 0.53 -3.06
C ARG A 110 7.58 0.93 -4.36
N ASP A 111 7.42 2.17 -4.80
CA ASP A 111 8.01 2.67 -6.04
C ASP A 111 9.55 2.66 -5.96
N SER A 112 10.11 2.96 -4.78
CA SER A 112 11.55 2.90 -4.53
C SER A 112 12.08 1.46 -4.44
N GLN A 113 11.33 0.57 -3.77
CA GLN A 113 11.64 -0.85 -3.69
C GLN A 113 11.62 -1.52 -5.07
N LYS A 114 10.64 -1.16 -5.92
CA LYS A 114 10.59 -1.62 -7.33
C LYS A 114 11.86 -1.19 -8.07
N ARG A 115 12.20 0.10 -8.05
CA ARG A 115 13.43 0.63 -8.70
C ARG A 115 14.70 -0.07 -8.22
N TYR A 116 14.80 -0.37 -6.92
CA TYR A 116 15.94 -1.10 -6.36
C TYR A 116 16.02 -2.54 -6.88
N ILE A 117 14.91 -3.28 -6.91
CA ILE A 117 14.84 -4.64 -7.46
C ILE A 117 15.17 -4.65 -8.96
N GLU A 118 14.67 -3.66 -9.70
CA GLU A 118 14.86 -3.50 -11.15
C GLU A 118 16.33 -3.18 -11.48
N LYS A 119 16.98 -2.26 -10.74
CA LYS A 119 18.42 -2.01 -10.82
C LYS A 119 19.26 -3.23 -10.43
N ARG A 120 18.86 -3.99 -9.42
CA ARG A 120 19.57 -5.22 -9.02
C ARG A 120 19.47 -6.33 -10.08
N LYS A 121 18.36 -6.39 -10.84
CA LYS A 121 18.19 -7.34 -11.95
C LYS A 121 19.05 -6.95 -13.16
N THR A 122 19.07 -5.67 -13.55
CA THR A 122 19.91 -5.21 -14.67
C THR A 122 21.39 -5.47 -14.38
N LEU A 123 21.89 -5.05 -13.21
CA LEU A 123 23.28 -5.33 -12.79
C LEU A 123 23.64 -6.82 -12.84
N LYS A 124 22.76 -7.73 -12.38
CA LYS A 124 23.03 -9.17 -12.48
C LYS A 124 23.04 -9.65 -13.94
N ASN A 125 22.13 -9.18 -14.78
CA ASN A 125 22.13 -9.54 -16.20
C ASN A 125 23.43 -9.05 -16.88
N ASP A 126 23.92 -7.86 -16.53
CA ASP A 126 25.17 -7.30 -17.05
C ASP A 126 26.39 -8.14 -16.58
N GLU A 127 26.40 -8.56 -15.31
CA GLU A 127 27.40 -9.51 -14.76
C GLU A 127 27.36 -10.88 -15.48
N ASP A 128 26.17 -11.49 -15.62
CA ASP A 128 25.98 -12.78 -16.30
C ASP A 128 26.43 -12.71 -17.77
N VAL A 129 26.15 -11.61 -18.48
CA VAL A 129 26.59 -11.37 -19.87
C VAL A 129 28.11 -11.20 -19.97
N MET A 130 28.74 -10.49 -19.03
CA MET A 130 30.21 -10.36 -19.02
C MET A 130 30.88 -11.72 -18.82
N VAL A 131 30.36 -12.58 -17.94
CA VAL A 131 30.88 -13.94 -17.73
C VAL A 131 30.80 -14.77 -19.02
N ILE A 132 29.65 -14.77 -19.71
CA ILE A 132 29.49 -15.48 -21.00
C ILE A 132 30.49 -14.96 -22.05
N SER A 133 30.76 -13.65 -22.09
CA SER A 133 31.72 -13.06 -23.03
C SER A 133 33.19 -13.43 -22.77
N GLN A 134 33.49 -14.11 -21.66
CA GLN A 134 34.84 -14.56 -21.29
C GLN A 134 35.04 -16.08 -21.47
N GLU A 135 34.06 -16.84 -21.97
CA GLU A 135 34.27 -18.24 -22.33
C GLU A 135 35.28 -18.35 -23.51
N PRO A 136 36.36 -19.13 -23.39
CA PRO A 136 37.38 -19.21 -24.43
C PRO A 136 36.87 -19.95 -25.67
N LEU A 137 37.10 -19.36 -26.85
CA LEU A 137 36.70 -19.93 -28.14
C LEU A 137 37.25 -21.36 -28.32
N ALA A 138 36.36 -22.27 -28.69
CA ALA A 138 36.50 -23.71 -28.46
C ALA A 138 37.77 -24.35 -29.07
N ASN A 139 38.46 -25.15 -28.25
CA ASN A 139 39.62 -25.95 -28.66
C ASN A 139 39.18 -27.24 -29.40
N ASN A 140 38.60 -27.09 -30.60
CA ASN A 140 37.97 -28.15 -31.37
C ASN A 140 38.98 -29.00 -32.17
N HIS A 141 39.71 -29.88 -31.48
CA HIS A 141 40.62 -30.83 -32.10
C HIS A 141 39.86 -31.96 -32.80
N LYS A 142 39.72 -31.86 -34.13
CA LYS A 142 39.29 -32.97 -34.99
C LYS A 142 40.34 -34.08 -35.01
N SER A 143 39.92 -35.34 -34.84
CA SER A 143 40.75 -36.53 -35.07
C SER A 143 40.09 -37.49 -36.06
N SER A 144 40.57 -37.50 -37.32
CA SER A 144 40.13 -38.39 -38.41
C SER A 144 41.13 -38.24 -39.58
N SER A 145 41.65 -39.28 -40.24
CA SER A 145 41.66 -40.74 -39.95
C SER A 145 43.14 -41.23 -39.93
N GLN A 146 43.63 -42.41 -40.30
CA GLN A 146 43.21 -43.67 -40.97
C GLN A 146 43.74 -44.88 -40.14
N GLU A 147 43.11 -46.06 -40.09
CA GLU A 147 42.84 -47.05 -41.15
C GLU A 147 44.11 -47.72 -41.73
N SER A 148 44.30 -49.01 -41.43
CA SER A 148 45.27 -49.89 -42.10
C SER A 148 44.90 -51.37 -41.89
N LEU A 149 44.42 -52.03 -42.93
CA LEU A 149 44.01 -53.44 -42.92
C LEU A 149 45.20 -54.39 -43.10
N ARG A 150 45.32 -55.41 -42.24
CA ARG A 150 45.94 -56.70 -42.59
C ARG A 150 45.21 -57.83 -41.88
N GLY A 151 44.69 -58.79 -42.66
CA GLY A 151 44.12 -60.02 -42.14
C GLY A 151 44.56 -61.23 -42.96
N ARG A 152 44.45 -62.43 -42.35
CA ARG A 152 44.24 -63.71 -43.04
C ARG A 152 43.83 -64.79 -42.02
N VAL A 153 42.71 -65.44 -42.34
CA VAL A 153 42.29 -66.78 -41.89
C VAL A 153 42.97 -67.85 -42.80
N PRO A 154 42.88 -69.19 -42.59
CA PRO A 154 41.91 -69.92 -41.75
C PRO A 154 42.40 -71.18 -40.97
N SER A 155 41.47 -71.69 -40.15
CA SER A 155 41.15 -73.10 -39.85
C SER A 155 42.26 -74.14 -39.58
N LEU A 156 42.13 -74.84 -38.44
CA LEU A 156 41.43 -76.14 -38.40
C LEU A 156 40.36 -76.11 -37.29
#